data_AF-A0A9D1LGQ4-F1
#
_entry.id   AF-A0A9D1LGQ4-F1
#
_cell.length_a   1.000
_cell.length_b   1.000
_cell.length_c   1.000
_cell.angle_alpha   90.00
_cell.angle_beta   90.00
_cell.angle_gamma   90.00
#
_symmetry.space_group_name_H-M   'P 1'
#
loop_
_entity.id
_entity.type
_entity.pdbx_description
1 polymer ?
#
loop_
_entity_poly.entity_id
_entity_poly.type
_entity_poly.pdbx_seq_one_letter_code
_entity_poly.pdbx_strand_id
1 'polypeptide(L)'
;MPLFFFISGFLFFYYDDFSKNVYLGKIKKRFKSLVVPYIFWNLVVVGFYFMAQMVVPSMMSGQMKLVADFTMSDWLSCFWNFKDGGPVNLPLWFLRDLICLSIGTPLICLFVKMCRIYGVVLLAACWLIFGTPTNFLVGLFFFTAGAWFGINKVDVVEKVLPYRKMSAAAYFLVMIAGIAMLLVGFPSGEYLHKLGILFGLGACFAWAGWIVKTKNIRRRAWLEDSSFLVYAYHGLPLLFLSKICVRYIQPESSAMLIFLFIVLPVVIGAVGVAIYAVMKRFFPCFTSWMCGK
;
A
#
# COMPACT_ATOMS: atom_id res chain seq x y z
N MET A 1 0.24 -3.34 2.23
CA MET A 1 -0.81 -2.33 2.52
C MET A 1 -1.49 -2.53 3.88
N PRO A 2 -1.95 -3.73 4.29
CA PRO A 2 -2.58 -3.95 5.61
C PRO A 2 -1.80 -3.37 6.80
N LEU A 3 -0.50 -3.64 6.85
CA LEU A 3 0.42 -3.12 7.86
C LEU A 3 0.41 -1.58 7.93
N PHE A 4 0.43 -0.90 6.79
CA PHE A 4 0.44 0.56 6.75
C PHE A 4 -0.90 1.18 7.18
N PHE A 5 -2.04 0.56 6.86
CA PHE A 5 -3.33 0.97 7.40
C PHE A 5 -3.36 0.84 8.92
N PHE A 6 -2.90 -0.31 9.43
CA PHE A 6 -2.82 -0.56 10.87
C PHE A 6 -1.93 0.46 11.57
N ILE A 7 -0.70 0.67 11.10
CA ILE A 7 0.22 1.68 11.66
C ILE A 7 -0.41 3.07 11.61
N SER A 8 -1.06 3.41 10.49
CA SER A 8 -1.68 4.73 10.33
C SER A 8 -2.81 4.98 11.32
N GLY A 9 -3.67 3.98 11.56
CA GLY A 9 -4.74 4.06 12.56
C GLY A 9 -4.18 4.09 13.98
N PHE A 10 -3.18 3.26 14.28
CA PHE A 10 -2.50 3.23 15.57
C PHE A 10 -1.88 4.58 15.93
N LEU A 11 -1.01 5.11 15.07
CA LEU A 11 -0.34 6.39 15.29
C LEU A 11 -1.31 7.58 15.32
N PHE A 12 -2.49 7.45 14.71
CA PHE A 12 -3.51 8.50 14.77
C PHE A 12 -4.03 8.72 16.20
N PHE A 13 -4.17 7.66 17.00
CA PHE A 13 -4.78 7.74 18.35
C PHE A 13 -3.80 7.48 19.51
N TYR A 14 -2.61 6.95 19.24
CA TYR A 14 -1.70 6.50 20.30
C TYR A 14 -1.07 7.63 21.12
N TYR A 15 -0.65 8.75 20.50
CA TYR A 15 0.12 9.79 21.22
C TYR A 15 -0.73 10.89 21.86
N ASP A 16 -1.84 11.25 21.24
CA ASP A 16 -2.66 12.38 21.69
C ASP A 16 -4.05 11.91 22.07
N ASP A 17 -4.63 12.53 23.09
CA ASP A 17 -6.04 12.35 23.40
C ASP A 17 -6.91 13.00 22.32
N PHE A 18 -7.89 12.23 21.85
CA PHE A 18 -8.69 12.64 20.71
C PHE A 18 -9.61 13.81 21.08
N SER A 19 -9.34 14.98 20.51
CA SER A 19 -10.16 16.18 20.59
C SER A 19 -10.33 16.81 19.22
N LYS A 20 -11.31 17.71 19.07
CA LYS A 20 -11.57 18.42 17.82
C LYS A 20 -10.32 19.17 17.30
N ASN A 21 -9.59 19.83 18.20
CA ASN A 21 -8.39 20.60 17.84
C ASN A 21 -7.25 19.68 17.36
N VAL A 22 -7.04 18.56 18.07
CA VAL A 22 -6.06 17.54 17.67
C VAL A 22 -6.41 16.94 16.31
N TYR A 23 -7.69 16.61 16.09
CA TYR A 23 -8.19 16.09 14.81
C TYR A 23 -7.91 17.06 13.66
N LEU A 24 -8.33 18.32 13.78
CA LEU A 24 -8.12 19.34 12.73
C LEU A 24 -6.62 19.55 12.45
N GLY A 25 -5.79 19.58 13.50
CA GLY A 25 -4.33 19.65 13.37
C GLY A 25 -3.74 18.47 12.60
N LYS A 26 -4.19 17.24 12.90
CA LYS A 26 -3.73 16.02 12.21
C LYS A 26 -4.17 15.98 10.75
N ILE A 27 -5.42 16.37 10.45
CA ILE A 27 -5.93 16.40 9.08
C ILE A 27 -5.22 17.45 8.23
N LYS A 28 -4.97 18.65 8.77
CA LYS A 28 -4.21 19.69 8.05
C LYS A 28 -2.82 19.20 7.62
N LYS A 29 -2.10 18.51 8.53
CA LYS A 29 -0.79 17.91 8.22
C LYS A 29 -0.91 16.81 7.15
N ARG A 30 -1.91 15.93 7.30
CA ARG A 30 -2.15 14.82 6.35
C ARG A 30 -2.62 15.29 4.98
N PHE A 31 -3.28 16.43 4.86
CA PHE A 31 -3.68 16.97 3.57
C PHE A 31 -2.45 17.23 2.69
N LYS A 32 -1.44 17.94 3.22
CA LYS A 32 -0.18 18.17 2.50
C LYS A 32 0.57 16.87 2.22
N SER A 33 0.59 15.94 3.17
CA SER A 33 1.38 14.71 3.03
C SER A 33 0.74 13.59 2.23
N LEU A 34 -0.59 13.60 2.04
CA LEU A 34 -1.32 12.54 1.35
C LEU A 34 -2.05 13.05 0.10
N VAL A 35 -2.83 14.14 0.21
CA VAL A 35 -3.71 14.59 -0.90
C VAL A 35 -2.90 15.21 -2.04
N VAL A 36 -1.93 16.07 -1.71
CA VAL A 36 -1.05 16.68 -2.71
C VAL A 36 -0.32 15.64 -3.55
N PRO A 37 0.44 14.70 -2.96
CA PRO A 37 1.12 13.70 -3.77
C PRO A 37 0.15 12.74 -4.47
N TYR A 38 -1.01 12.43 -3.88
CA TYR A 38 -2.04 11.63 -4.53
C TYR A 38 -2.52 12.24 -5.84
N ILE A 39 -2.88 13.53 -5.83
CA ILE A 39 -3.37 14.23 -7.02
C ILE A 39 -2.24 14.31 -8.06
N PHE A 40 -1.05 14.73 -7.64
CA PHE A 40 0.11 14.87 -8.52
C PHE A 40 0.44 13.58 -9.27
N TRP A 41 0.59 12.46 -8.54
CA TRP A 41 1.02 11.21 -9.17
C TRP A 41 -0.06 10.55 -10.03
N ASN A 42 -1.34 10.78 -9.76
CA ASN A 42 -2.40 10.38 -10.69
C ASN A 42 -2.35 11.22 -11.97
N LEU A 43 -2.19 12.54 -11.86
CA LEU A 43 -2.05 13.43 -13.03
C LEU A 43 -0.83 13.07 -13.89
N VAL A 44 0.31 12.73 -13.27
CA VAL A 44 1.50 12.24 -13.99
C VAL A 44 1.16 11.00 -14.83
N VAL A 45 0.43 10.03 -14.27
CA VAL A 45 0.02 8.83 -15.00
C VAL A 45 -0.95 9.16 -16.14
N VAL A 46 -1.92 10.05 -15.94
CA VAL A 46 -2.81 10.51 -17.03
C VAL A 46 -2.01 11.18 -18.14
N GLY A 47 -1.05 12.05 -17.79
CA GLY A 47 -0.14 12.68 -18.74
C GLY A 47 0.68 11.67 -19.54
N PHE A 48 1.18 10.61 -18.88
CA PHE A 48 1.87 9.51 -19.57
C PHE A 48 0.95 8.77 -20.54
N TYR A 49 -0.30 8.48 -20.16
CA TYR A 49 -1.26 7.87 -21.09
C TYR A 49 -1.56 8.75 -22.29
N PHE A 50 -1.75 10.05 -22.08
CA PHE A 50 -1.95 11.01 -23.16
C PHE A 50 -0.75 11.05 -24.12
N MET A 51 0.48 11.14 -23.59
CA MET A 51 1.70 11.11 -24.42
C MET A 51 1.84 9.79 -25.18
N ALA A 52 1.57 8.66 -24.53
CA ALA A 52 1.66 7.35 -25.18
C ALA A 52 0.62 7.18 -26.30
N GLN A 53 -0.59 7.68 -26.11
CA GLN A 53 -1.64 7.70 -27.14
C GLN A 53 -1.25 8.53 -28.37
N MET A 54 -0.48 9.61 -28.20
CA MET A 54 -0.03 10.45 -29.32
C MET A 54 1.21 9.90 -30.03
N VAL A 55 2.19 9.40 -29.28
CA VAL A 55 3.51 9.03 -29.82
C VAL A 55 3.56 7.58 -30.29
N VAL A 56 2.93 6.66 -29.56
CA VAL A 56 2.96 5.22 -29.89
C VAL A 56 1.56 4.58 -29.72
N PRO A 57 0.58 4.95 -30.56
CA PRO A 57 -0.78 4.41 -30.47
C PRO A 57 -0.82 2.88 -30.51
N SER A 58 0.09 2.25 -31.27
CA SER A 58 0.20 0.80 -31.44
C SER A 58 0.54 0.03 -30.15
N MET A 59 1.09 0.70 -29.14
CA MET A 59 1.39 0.08 -27.83
C MET A 59 0.23 0.21 -26.83
N MET A 60 -0.81 0.97 -27.17
CA MET A 60 -2.01 1.08 -26.35
C MET A 60 -2.96 -0.07 -26.66
N SER A 61 -3.55 -0.69 -25.63
CA SER A 61 -4.42 -1.86 -25.80
C SER A 61 -5.77 -1.55 -26.43
N GLY A 62 -6.04 -0.30 -26.87
CA GLY A 62 -7.33 0.16 -27.40
C GLY A 62 -8.49 0.14 -26.39
N GLN A 63 -8.30 -0.48 -25.22
CA GLN A 63 -9.31 -0.65 -24.18
C GLN A 63 -9.59 0.62 -23.37
N MET A 64 -8.78 1.68 -23.53
CA MET A 64 -8.98 2.94 -22.84
C MET A 64 -9.41 4.00 -23.83
N LYS A 65 -10.46 4.73 -23.44
CA LYS A 65 -10.89 5.94 -24.13
C LYS A 65 -9.72 6.91 -24.30
N LEU A 66 -9.69 7.65 -25.40
CA LEU A 66 -8.68 8.69 -25.61
C LEU A 66 -8.80 9.73 -24.51
N VAL A 67 -7.68 10.14 -23.92
CA VAL A 67 -7.66 11.15 -22.85
C VAL A 67 -8.24 12.48 -23.35
N ALA A 68 -8.09 12.78 -24.64
CA ALA A 68 -8.69 13.94 -25.29
C ALA A 68 -10.22 13.96 -25.25
N ASP A 69 -10.86 12.79 -25.15
CA ASP A 69 -12.33 12.65 -25.17
C ASP A 69 -12.91 12.50 -23.75
N PHE A 70 -12.09 12.65 -22.70
CA PHE A 70 -12.54 12.44 -21.32
C PHE A 70 -13.62 13.43 -20.92
N THR A 71 -14.75 12.89 -20.47
CA THR A 71 -15.80 13.64 -19.76
C THR A 71 -15.36 13.95 -18.33
N MET A 72 -16.11 14.80 -17.62
CA MET A 72 -15.86 15.03 -16.18
C MET A 72 -15.95 13.74 -15.36
N SER A 73 -16.84 12.81 -15.72
CA SER A 73 -16.92 11.50 -15.08
C SER A 73 -15.64 10.68 -15.31
N ASP A 74 -15.09 10.71 -16.52
CA ASP A 74 -13.84 9.98 -16.85
C ASP A 74 -12.66 10.55 -16.04
N TRP A 75 -12.59 11.88 -15.93
CA TRP A 75 -11.60 12.57 -15.10
C TRP A 75 -11.73 12.20 -13.62
N LEU A 76 -12.94 12.22 -13.05
CA LEU A 76 -13.17 11.81 -11.67
C LEU A 76 -12.82 10.33 -11.44
N SER A 77 -13.16 9.46 -12.39
CA SER A 77 -12.81 8.04 -12.35
C SER A 77 -11.30 7.82 -12.28
N CYS A 78 -10.47 8.64 -12.95
CA CYS A 78 -9.01 8.57 -12.84
C CYS A 78 -8.50 8.70 -11.40
N PHE A 79 -9.21 9.42 -10.53
CA PHE A 79 -8.84 9.58 -9.12
C PHE A 79 -9.62 8.67 -8.18
N TRP A 80 -10.48 7.78 -8.68
CA TRP A 80 -11.33 6.98 -7.79
C TRP A 80 -11.52 5.55 -8.25
N ASN A 81 -12.06 5.35 -9.44
CA ASN A 81 -12.52 4.06 -9.93
C ASN A 81 -12.25 3.93 -11.44
N PHE A 82 -10.97 3.95 -11.82
CA PHE A 82 -10.53 3.92 -13.21
C PHE A 82 -10.53 2.50 -13.77
N LYS A 83 -9.73 1.62 -13.16
CA LYS A 83 -9.63 0.20 -13.52
C LYS A 83 -9.44 -0.62 -12.25
N ASP A 84 -10.10 -1.78 -12.20
CA ASP A 84 -10.02 -2.74 -11.09
C ASP A 84 -10.35 -2.11 -9.72
N GLY A 85 -11.24 -1.12 -9.68
CA GLY A 85 -11.64 -0.47 -8.43
C GLY A 85 -10.65 0.56 -7.89
N GLY A 86 -9.53 0.82 -8.57
CA GLY A 86 -8.46 1.71 -8.15
C GLY A 86 -8.40 3.03 -8.94
N PRO A 87 -7.61 4.01 -8.48
CA PRO A 87 -7.29 5.18 -9.30
C PRO A 87 -6.36 4.79 -10.46
N VAL A 88 -6.18 5.69 -11.43
CA VAL A 88 -5.39 5.46 -12.66
C VAL A 88 -3.96 5.03 -12.34
N ASN A 89 -3.37 5.59 -11.28
CA ASN A 89 -2.15 5.06 -10.68
C ASN A 89 -2.53 4.00 -9.64
N LEU A 90 -2.74 2.75 -10.10
CA LEU A 90 -3.26 1.66 -9.27
C LEU A 90 -2.61 1.57 -7.88
N PRO A 91 -1.26 1.56 -7.71
CA PRO A 91 -0.62 1.57 -6.39
C PRO A 91 -1.20 2.55 -5.37
N LEU A 92 -1.69 3.71 -5.81
CA LEU A 92 -2.24 4.78 -4.97
C LEU A 92 -3.64 4.49 -4.40
N TRP A 93 -4.26 3.34 -4.71
CA TRP A 93 -5.51 2.90 -4.08
C TRP A 93 -5.42 2.94 -2.55
N PHE A 94 -4.25 2.56 -2.00
CA PHE A 94 -3.98 2.61 -0.56
C PHE A 94 -4.05 4.05 -0.02
N LEU A 95 -3.48 5.01 -0.75
CA LEU A 95 -3.43 6.41 -0.34
C LEU A 95 -4.83 7.05 -0.39
N ARG A 96 -5.63 6.73 -1.42
CA ARG A 96 -7.05 7.11 -1.54
C ARG A 96 -7.83 6.68 -0.31
N ASP A 97 -7.79 5.38 0.01
CA ASP A 97 -8.52 4.82 1.14
C ASP A 97 -8.02 5.40 2.47
N LEU A 98 -6.71 5.63 2.59
CA LEU A 98 -6.13 6.24 3.77
C LEU A 98 -6.59 7.69 3.98
N ILE A 99 -6.79 8.46 2.91
CA ILE A 99 -7.39 9.81 2.97
C ILE A 99 -8.81 9.72 3.53
N CYS A 100 -9.65 8.83 2.95
CA CYS A 100 -11.03 8.61 3.40
C CYS A 100 -11.10 8.20 4.87
N LEU A 101 -10.28 7.23 5.28
CA LEU A 101 -10.22 6.75 6.65
C LEU A 101 -9.70 7.82 7.61
N SER A 102 -8.73 8.64 7.18
CA SER A 102 -8.24 9.75 8.01
C SER A 102 -9.35 10.77 8.27
N ILE A 103 -10.13 11.14 7.25
CA ILE A 103 -11.29 12.04 7.39
C ILE A 103 -12.38 11.39 8.26
N GLY A 104 -12.61 10.09 8.08
CA GLY A 104 -13.57 9.29 8.86
C GLY A 104 -13.14 8.94 10.28
N THR A 105 -11.97 9.37 10.74
CA THR A 105 -11.47 9.05 12.10
C THR A 105 -12.41 9.42 13.24
N PRO A 106 -13.20 10.52 13.22
CA PRO A 106 -14.16 10.78 14.29
C PRO A 106 -15.21 9.68 14.41
N LEU A 107 -15.74 9.19 13.29
CA LEU A 107 -16.71 8.09 13.26
C LEU A 107 -16.07 6.77 13.69
N ILE A 108 -14.84 6.50 13.24
CA ILE A 108 -14.07 5.32 13.68
C ILE A 108 -13.83 5.37 15.19
N CYS A 109 -13.50 6.54 15.75
CA CYS A 109 -13.30 6.70 17.19
C CYS A 109 -14.58 6.41 17.98
N LEU A 110 -15.73 6.93 17.51
CA LEU A 110 -17.03 6.66 18.14
C LEU A 110 -17.36 5.17 18.07
N PHE A 111 -17.19 4.56 16.89
CA PHE A 111 -17.41 3.13 16.67
C PHE A 111 -16.54 2.26 17.61
N VAL A 112 -15.24 2.54 17.71
CA VAL A 112 -14.32 1.80 18.59
C VAL A 112 -14.68 1.96 20.07
N LYS A 113 -15.08 3.17 20.50
CA LYS A 113 -15.48 3.40 21.90
C LYS A 113 -16.81 2.71 22.24
N MET A 114 -17.76 2.71 21.30
CA MET A 114 -19.09 2.12 21.48
C MET A 114 -19.05 0.58 21.42
N CYS A 115 -18.45 0.03 20.35
CA CYS A 115 -18.46 -1.41 20.07
C CYS A 115 -17.26 -2.16 20.71
N ARG A 116 -16.29 -1.43 21.28
CA ARG A 116 -15.06 -1.98 21.88
C ARG A 116 -14.36 -2.93 20.92
N ILE A 117 -13.80 -4.04 21.43
CA ILE A 117 -13.14 -5.06 20.61
C ILE A 117 -14.11 -5.80 19.68
N TYR A 118 -15.39 -5.93 20.06
CA TYR A 118 -16.38 -6.67 19.27
C TYR A 118 -16.60 -6.03 17.89
N GLY A 119 -16.59 -4.70 17.80
CA GLY A 119 -16.66 -4.00 16.52
C GLY A 119 -15.48 -4.32 15.60
N VAL A 120 -14.27 -4.44 16.16
CA VAL A 120 -13.07 -4.83 15.39
C VAL A 120 -13.17 -6.29 14.93
N VAL A 121 -13.65 -7.19 15.79
CA VAL A 121 -13.86 -8.61 15.44
C VAL A 121 -14.91 -8.76 14.35
N LEU A 122 -15.99 -7.98 14.40
CA LEU A 122 -16.99 -7.95 13.34
C LEU A 122 -16.38 -7.50 12.01
N LEU A 123 -15.60 -6.41 11.99
CA LEU A 123 -14.90 -5.96 10.79
C LEU A 123 -13.89 -7.00 10.28
N ALA A 124 -13.23 -7.74 11.17
CA ALA A 124 -12.35 -8.84 10.81
C ALA A 124 -13.13 -9.96 10.11
N ALA A 125 -14.29 -10.35 10.64
CA ALA A 125 -15.16 -11.37 10.04
C ALA A 125 -15.68 -10.91 8.67
N CYS A 126 -16.15 -9.66 8.55
CA CYS A 126 -16.56 -9.09 7.27
C CYS A 126 -15.41 -9.10 6.26
N TRP A 127 -14.20 -8.74 6.67
CA TRP A 127 -13.02 -8.77 5.80
C TRP A 127 -12.64 -10.19 5.37
N LEU A 128 -12.73 -11.18 6.27
CA LEU A 128 -12.46 -12.58 5.94
C LEU A 128 -13.43 -13.12 4.88
N ILE A 129 -14.71 -12.79 5.00
CA ILE A 129 -15.77 -13.30 4.11
C ILE A 129 -15.85 -12.50 2.79
N PHE A 130 -15.85 -11.17 2.87
CA PHE A 130 -16.15 -10.30 1.71
C PHE A 130 -14.95 -9.47 1.22
N GLY A 131 -13.86 -9.43 1.98
CA GLY A 131 -12.71 -8.58 1.66
C GLY A 131 -11.92 -9.12 0.48
N THR A 132 -11.96 -8.42 -0.65
CA THR A 132 -11.11 -8.70 -1.81
C THR A 132 -9.83 -7.85 -1.78
N PRO A 133 -8.76 -8.25 -2.50
CA PRO A 133 -7.58 -7.40 -2.66
C PRO A 133 -8.00 -6.01 -3.17
N THR A 134 -7.41 -4.94 -2.61
CA THR A 134 -7.67 -3.53 -2.97
C THR A 134 -9.06 -2.96 -2.63
N ASN A 135 -9.93 -3.73 -1.97
CA ASN A 135 -11.21 -3.23 -1.47
C ASN A 135 -11.04 -2.33 -0.23
N PHE A 136 -11.91 -1.32 -0.10
CA PHE A 136 -11.96 -0.40 1.03
C PHE A 136 -12.07 -1.11 2.40
N LEU A 137 -12.73 -2.28 2.46
CA LEU A 137 -12.91 -3.09 3.66
C LEU A 137 -11.58 -3.55 4.26
N VAL A 138 -10.55 -3.80 3.43
CA VAL A 138 -9.19 -4.08 3.90
C VAL A 138 -8.66 -2.88 4.68
N GLY A 139 -8.75 -1.69 4.10
CA GLY A 139 -8.34 -0.46 4.76
C GLY A 139 -9.12 -0.21 6.05
N LEU A 140 -10.45 -0.31 5.99
CA LEU A 140 -11.34 -0.09 7.12
C LEU A 140 -11.03 -1.02 8.29
N PHE A 141 -10.90 -2.34 8.05
CA PHE A 141 -10.57 -3.29 9.10
C PHE A 141 -9.20 -3.00 9.72
N PHE A 142 -8.13 -2.98 8.93
CA PHE A 142 -6.78 -2.85 9.47
C PHE A 142 -6.54 -1.48 10.13
N PHE A 143 -7.10 -0.41 9.57
CA PHE A 143 -7.02 0.92 10.19
C PHE A 143 -7.79 0.96 11.52
N THR A 144 -9.00 0.42 11.56
CA THR A 144 -9.82 0.39 12.79
C THR A 144 -9.20 -0.50 13.86
N ALA A 145 -8.59 -1.63 13.47
CA ALA A 145 -7.82 -2.47 14.38
C ALA A 145 -6.64 -1.68 14.98
N GLY A 146 -5.86 -1.00 14.14
CA GLY A 146 -4.79 -0.11 14.61
C GLY A 146 -5.30 0.99 15.55
N ALA A 147 -6.42 1.63 15.20
CA ALA A 147 -7.05 2.65 16.02
C ALA A 147 -7.50 2.11 17.39
N TRP A 148 -8.01 0.87 17.46
CA TRP A 148 -8.35 0.22 18.73
C TRP A 148 -7.11 0.05 19.62
N PHE A 149 -5.98 -0.42 19.09
CA PHE A 149 -4.73 -0.49 19.85
C PHE A 149 -4.24 0.89 20.29
N GLY A 150 -4.35 1.90 19.41
CA GLY A 150 -3.98 3.28 19.69
C GLY A 150 -4.81 3.92 20.81
N ILE A 151 -6.14 3.77 20.76
CA ILE A 151 -7.06 4.31 21.76
C ILE A 151 -6.85 3.67 23.13
N ASN A 152 -6.63 2.35 23.17
CA ASN A 152 -6.39 1.60 24.40
C ASN A 152 -4.93 1.68 24.89
N LYS A 153 -4.07 2.45 24.21
CA LYS A 153 -2.64 2.62 24.52
C LYS A 153 -1.87 1.30 24.66
N VAL A 154 -2.26 0.29 23.89
CA VAL A 154 -1.59 -1.02 23.91
C VAL A 154 -0.40 -0.99 22.95
N ASP A 155 0.81 -1.20 23.48
CA ASP A 155 1.99 -1.38 22.64
C ASP A 155 1.91 -2.74 21.90
N VAL A 156 1.66 -2.64 20.60
CA VAL A 156 1.53 -3.81 19.71
C VAL A 156 2.84 -4.59 19.63
N VAL A 157 3.97 -3.90 19.55
CA VAL A 157 5.29 -4.52 19.37
C VAL A 157 5.63 -5.35 20.60
N GLU A 158 5.43 -4.82 21.80
CA GLU A 158 5.68 -5.56 23.04
C GLU A 158 4.81 -6.81 23.17
N LYS A 159 3.55 -6.74 22.75
CA LYS A 159 2.63 -7.89 22.78
C LYS A 159 3.03 -9.00 21.81
N VAL A 160 3.51 -8.67 20.61
CA VAL A 160 3.86 -9.69 19.60
C VAL A 160 5.31 -10.19 19.67
N LEU A 161 6.21 -9.42 20.29
CA LEU A 161 7.64 -9.73 20.35
C LEU A 161 7.98 -11.13 20.91
N PRO A 162 7.33 -11.64 21.98
CA PRO A 162 7.57 -12.99 22.48
C PRO A 162 7.28 -14.08 21.45
N TYR A 163 6.35 -13.82 20.53
CA TYR A 163 5.88 -14.78 19.54
C TYR A 163 6.61 -14.69 18.20
N ARG A 164 7.70 -13.90 18.07
CA ARG A 164 8.37 -13.62 16.78
C ARG A 164 8.66 -14.86 15.92
N LYS A 165 9.17 -15.95 16.54
CA LYS A 165 9.51 -17.19 15.84
C LYS A 165 8.24 -17.94 15.43
N MET A 166 7.25 -17.99 16.33
CA MET A 166 5.97 -18.65 16.09
C MET A 166 5.17 -17.96 14.99
N SER A 167 5.09 -16.62 14.99
CA SER A 167 4.41 -15.86 13.94
C SER A 167 5.09 -16.04 12.58
N ALA A 168 6.43 -16.07 12.52
CA ALA A 168 7.15 -16.35 11.28
C ALA A 168 6.93 -17.79 10.81
N ALA A 169 7.02 -18.78 11.70
CA ALA A 169 6.76 -20.18 11.36
C ALA A 169 5.33 -20.39 10.85
N ALA A 170 4.34 -19.79 11.52
CA ALA A 170 2.94 -19.83 11.10
C ALA A 170 2.74 -19.19 9.72
N TYR A 171 3.38 -18.04 9.45
CA TYR A 171 3.35 -17.40 8.14
C TYR A 171 3.89 -18.33 7.03
N PHE A 172 5.08 -18.92 7.24
CA PHE A 172 5.68 -19.84 6.26
C PHE A 172 4.86 -21.12 6.08
N LEU A 173 4.30 -21.67 7.16
CA LEU A 173 3.44 -22.84 7.11
C LEU A 173 2.17 -22.58 6.30
N VAL A 174 1.52 -21.44 6.53
CA VAL A 174 0.33 -21.02 5.75
C VAL A 174 0.69 -20.77 4.28
N MET A 175 1.85 -20.19 4.00
CA MET A 175 2.33 -19.99 2.64
C MET A 175 2.56 -21.32 1.90
N ILE A 176 3.24 -22.28 2.55
CA ILE A 176 3.48 -23.62 1.99
C ILE A 176 2.14 -24.35 1.76
N ALA A 177 1.23 -24.30 2.74
CA ALA A 177 -0.10 -24.89 2.60
C ALA A 177 -0.88 -24.26 1.44
N GLY A 178 -0.80 -22.93 1.26
CA GLY A 178 -1.43 -22.23 0.15
C GLY A 178 -0.89 -22.66 -1.21
N ILE A 179 0.44 -22.83 -1.33
CA ILE A 179 1.08 -23.35 -2.55
C ILE A 179 0.64 -24.79 -2.81
N ALA A 180 0.66 -25.66 -1.79
CA ALA A 180 0.24 -27.05 -1.94
C ALA A 180 -1.24 -27.16 -2.38
N MET A 181 -2.13 -26.36 -1.81
CA MET A 181 -3.54 -26.31 -2.22
C MET A 181 -3.71 -25.81 -3.65
N LEU A 182 -2.93 -24.81 -4.06
CA LEU A 182 -2.93 -24.35 -5.46
C LEU A 182 -2.51 -25.46 -6.43
N LEU A 183 -1.48 -26.24 -6.08
CA LEU A 183 -1.00 -27.36 -6.90
C LEU A 183 -2.01 -28.50 -7.02
N VAL A 184 -2.86 -28.71 -6.00
CA VAL A 184 -3.92 -29.73 -5.98
C VAL A 184 -5.26 -29.19 -6.53
N GLY A 185 -5.32 -27.90 -6.91
CA GLY A 185 -6.53 -27.28 -7.46
C GLY A 185 -7.62 -26.97 -6.43
N PHE A 186 -7.27 -26.87 -5.14
CA PHE A 186 -8.23 -26.63 -4.07
C PHE A 186 -8.53 -25.11 -3.91
N PRO A 187 -9.81 -24.68 -3.90
CA PRO A 187 -10.19 -23.28 -4.06
C PRO A 187 -10.05 -22.41 -2.79
N SER A 188 -9.58 -22.93 -1.66
CA SER A 188 -9.48 -22.16 -0.40
C SER A 188 -8.21 -21.30 -0.25
N GLY A 189 -7.40 -21.18 -1.31
CA GLY A 189 -6.16 -20.39 -1.29
C GLY A 189 -6.34 -18.94 -0.85
N GLU A 190 -7.52 -18.35 -1.09
CA GLU A 190 -7.83 -16.99 -0.65
C GLU A 190 -7.88 -16.85 0.88
N TYR A 191 -8.51 -17.79 1.58
CA TYR A 191 -8.61 -17.74 3.05
C TYR A 191 -7.26 -17.97 3.71
N LEU A 192 -6.46 -18.90 3.18
CA LEU A 192 -5.08 -19.09 3.62
C LEU A 192 -4.24 -17.83 3.38
N HIS A 193 -4.42 -17.17 2.24
CA HIS A 193 -3.76 -15.90 1.98
C HIS A 193 -4.12 -14.84 3.04
N LYS A 194 -5.41 -14.69 3.38
CA LYS A 194 -5.86 -13.77 4.45
C LYS A 194 -5.28 -14.12 5.82
N LEU A 195 -5.22 -15.40 6.19
CA LEU A 195 -4.53 -15.85 7.41
C LEU A 195 -3.03 -15.52 7.37
N GLY A 196 -2.39 -15.72 6.21
CA GLY A 196 -1.01 -15.35 5.96
C GLY A 196 -0.76 -13.86 6.19
N ILE A 197 -1.71 -12.99 5.80
CA ILE A 197 -1.62 -11.54 6.10
C ILE A 197 -1.57 -11.28 7.61
N LEU A 198 -2.40 -11.96 8.40
CA LEU A 198 -2.43 -11.77 9.87
C LEU A 198 -1.12 -12.24 10.54
N PHE A 199 -0.66 -13.45 10.21
CA PHE A 199 0.62 -13.96 10.74
C PHE A 199 1.82 -13.15 10.25
N GLY A 200 1.80 -12.73 8.98
CA GLY A 200 2.81 -11.87 8.38
C GLY A 200 2.89 -10.51 9.06
N LEU A 201 1.75 -9.90 9.39
CA LEU A 201 1.70 -8.64 10.14
C LEU A 201 2.30 -8.79 11.54
N GLY A 202 1.93 -9.86 12.27
CA GLY A 202 2.52 -10.18 13.57
C GLY A 202 4.04 -10.43 13.48
N ALA A 203 4.48 -11.20 12.49
CA ALA A 203 5.90 -11.47 12.24
C ALA A 203 6.67 -10.17 11.90
N CYS A 204 6.11 -9.30 11.05
CA CYS A 204 6.72 -8.02 10.69
C CYS A 204 6.95 -7.14 11.93
N PHE A 205 5.92 -6.93 12.76
CA PHE A 205 6.06 -6.13 13.98
C PHE A 205 7.06 -6.75 14.96
N ALA A 206 6.97 -8.06 15.19
CA ALA A 206 7.80 -8.75 16.17
C ALA A 206 9.28 -8.77 15.75
N TRP A 207 9.58 -9.06 14.48
CA TRP A 207 10.96 -9.07 13.98
C TRP A 207 11.52 -7.66 13.83
N ALA A 208 10.74 -6.70 13.32
CA ALA A 208 11.19 -5.30 13.26
C ALA A 208 11.53 -4.78 14.67
N GLY A 209 10.65 -5.04 15.65
CA GLY A 209 10.89 -4.67 17.05
C GLY A 209 12.13 -5.36 17.64
N TRP A 210 12.30 -6.66 17.40
CA TRP A 210 13.50 -7.38 17.86
C TRP A 210 14.79 -6.81 17.23
N ILE A 211 14.77 -6.57 15.91
CA ILE A 211 15.92 -6.02 15.19
C ILE A 211 16.27 -4.64 15.74
N VAL A 212 15.31 -3.73 15.89
CA VAL A 212 15.57 -2.37 16.41
C VAL A 212 16.09 -2.42 17.86
N LYS A 213 15.58 -3.32 18.70
CA LYS A 213 16.03 -3.47 20.10
C LYS A 213 17.42 -4.08 20.24
N THR A 214 17.82 -5.00 19.35
CA THR A 214 19.05 -5.80 19.51
C THR A 214 20.17 -5.41 18.54
N LYS A 215 19.82 -4.91 17.37
CA LYS A 215 20.76 -4.47 16.34
C LYS A 215 20.73 -2.95 16.34
N ASN A 216 21.89 -2.32 16.53
CA ASN A 216 22.04 -0.87 16.41
C ASN A 216 21.98 -0.44 14.93
N ILE A 217 20.83 -0.67 14.29
CA ILE A 217 20.62 -0.33 12.88
C ILE A 217 20.47 1.18 12.78
N ARG A 218 21.46 1.81 12.15
CA ARG A 218 21.36 3.21 11.78
C ARG A 218 20.33 3.39 10.68
N ARG A 219 19.40 4.33 10.90
CA ARG A 219 18.44 4.78 9.89
C ARG A 219 19.19 5.32 8.67
N ARG A 220 18.89 4.77 7.49
CA ARG A 220 19.38 5.30 6.21
C ARG A 220 18.37 6.28 5.64
N ALA A 221 18.55 7.57 5.97
CA ALA A 221 17.59 8.62 5.61
C ALA A 221 17.26 8.66 4.12
N TRP A 222 18.24 8.41 3.23
CA TRP A 222 18.02 8.41 1.77
C TRP A 222 17.06 7.31 1.29
N LEU A 223 17.10 6.11 1.90
CA LEU A 223 16.19 5.01 1.55
C LEU A 223 14.77 5.30 2.06
N GLU A 224 14.64 5.71 3.32
CA GLU A 224 13.36 6.15 3.88
C GLU A 224 12.76 7.27 3.02
N ASP A 225 13.60 8.22 2.64
CA ASP A 225 13.17 9.41 1.92
C ASP A 225 12.64 9.11 0.52
N SER A 226 13.27 8.16 -0.17
CA SER A 226 12.93 7.72 -1.52
C SER A 226 11.74 6.76 -1.59
N SER A 227 11.37 6.14 -0.46
CA SER A 227 10.38 5.05 -0.44
C SER A 227 9.02 5.45 -1.04
N PHE A 228 8.57 6.67 -0.79
CA PHE A 228 7.32 7.19 -1.34
C PHE A 228 7.39 7.35 -2.86
N LEU A 229 8.51 7.88 -3.40
CA LEU A 229 8.68 8.01 -4.84
C LEU A 229 8.65 6.63 -5.50
N VAL A 230 9.41 5.67 -4.95
CA VAL A 230 9.42 4.28 -5.44
C VAL A 230 8.00 3.71 -5.43
N TYR A 231 7.28 3.88 -4.32
CA TYR A 231 5.89 3.44 -4.19
C TYR A 231 4.96 4.08 -5.24
N ALA A 232 5.05 5.40 -5.47
CA ALA A 232 4.13 6.09 -6.37
C ALA A 232 4.42 5.85 -7.86
N TYR A 233 5.70 5.65 -8.24
CA TYR A 233 6.07 5.57 -9.65
C TYR A 233 6.14 4.14 -10.19
N HIS A 234 6.51 3.14 -9.37
CA HIS A 234 6.98 1.83 -9.86
C HIS A 234 6.00 1.07 -10.76
N GLY A 235 4.69 1.28 -10.60
CA GLY A 235 3.67 0.51 -11.30
C GLY A 235 3.78 0.60 -12.82
N LEU A 236 3.89 1.82 -13.36
CA LEU A 236 3.99 2.03 -14.81
C LEU A 236 5.31 1.47 -15.39
N PRO A 237 6.50 1.84 -14.89
CA PRO A 237 7.76 1.29 -15.40
C PRO A 237 7.84 -0.22 -15.30
N LEU A 238 7.31 -0.82 -14.23
CA LEU A 238 7.30 -2.28 -14.08
C LEU A 238 6.39 -2.94 -15.13
N LEU A 239 5.24 -2.33 -15.45
CA LEU A 239 4.34 -2.80 -16.51
C LEU A 239 5.01 -2.72 -17.89
N PHE A 240 5.67 -1.60 -18.22
CA PHE A 240 6.35 -1.45 -19.50
C PHE A 240 7.56 -2.38 -19.61
N LEU A 241 8.41 -2.41 -18.59
CA LEU A 241 9.60 -3.23 -18.58
C LEU A 241 9.26 -4.72 -18.64
N SER A 242 8.21 -5.17 -17.94
CA SER A 242 7.77 -6.56 -18.04
C SER A 242 7.30 -6.92 -19.46
N LYS A 243 6.54 -6.06 -20.14
CA LYS A 243 6.15 -6.26 -21.56
C LYS A 243 7.37 -6.30 -22.50
N ILE A 244 8.33 -5.41 -22.31
CA ILE A 244 9.58 -5.38 -23.09
C ILE A 244 10.35 -6.69 -22.88
N CYS A 245 10.55 -7.12 -21.63
CA CYS A 245 11.22 -8.37 -21.32
C CYS A 245 10.50 -9.57 -21.95
N VAL A 246 9.18 -9.68 -21.82
CA VAL A 246 8.43 -10.79 -22.44
C VAL A 246 8.56 -10.76 -23.97
N ARG A 247 8.52 -9.59 -24.60
CA ARG A 247 8.62 -9.44 -26.06
C ARG A 247 9.98 -9.89 -26.61
N TYR A 248 11.07 -9.53 -25.95
CA TYR A 248 12.44 -9.74 -26.45
C TYR A 248 13.12 -10.97 -25.88
N ILE A 249 12.89 -11.29 -24.60
CA ILE A 249 13.51 -12.42 -23.91
C ILE A 249 12.73 -13.71 -24.18
N GLN A 250 11.42 -13.62 -24.39
CA GLN A 250 10.52 -14.76 -24.63
C GLN A 250 10.74 -15.90 -23.62
N PRO A 251 10.46 -15.66 -22.32
CA PRO A 251 10.77 -16.64 -21.28
C PRO A 251 9.97 -17.94 -21.44
N GLU A 252 10.65 -19.03 -21.79
CA GLU A 252 10.03 -20.34 -22.04
C GLU A 252 9.93 -21.22 -20.77
N SER A 253 10.76 -20.95 -19.76
CA SER A 253 10.79 -21.76 -18.52
C SER A 253 10.21 -21.02 -17.31
N SER A 254 9.58 -21.77 -16.41
CA SER A 254 9.07 -21.26 -15.14
C SER A 254 10.18 -20.63 -14.27
N ALA A 255 11.40 -21.17 -14.34
CA ALA A 255 12.55 -20.62 -13.64
C ALA A 255 12.90 -19.20 -14.13
N MET A 256 12.83 -18.98 -15.45
CA MET A 256 13.08 -17.67 -16.05
C MET A 256 11.99 -16.65 -15.68
N LEU A 257 10.73 -17.08 -15.63
CA LEU A 257 9.63 -16.23 -15.16
C LEU A 257 9.81 -15.82 -13.69
N ILE A 258 10.19 -16.76 -12.82
CA ILE A 258 10.48 -16.48 -11.40
C ILE A 258 11.66 -15.50 -11.28
N PHE A 259 12.73 -15.71 -12.06
CA PHE A 259 13.88 -14.82 -12.08
C PHE A 259 13.47 -13.40 -12.48
N LEU A 260 12.73 -13.22 -13.58
CA LEU A 260 12.23 -11.91 -14.00
C LEU A 260 11.30 -11.28 -12.97
N PHE A 261 10.42 -12.08 -12.35
CA PHE A 261 9.52 -11.61 -11.30
C PHE A 261 10.28 -11.02 -10.10
N ILE A 262 11.44 -11.56 -9.74
CA ILE A 262 12.28 -11.06 -8.64
C ILE A 262 13.15 -9.88 -9.08
N VAL A 263 13.79 -9.97 -10.24
CA VAL A 263 14.78 -8.99 -10.68
C VAL A 263 14.14 -7.68 -11.12
N LEU A 264 13.00 -7.71 -11.80
CA LEU A 264 12.37 -6.49 -12.33
C LEU A 264 12.00 -5.49 -11.22
N PRO A 265 11.33 -5.87 -10.11
CA PRO A 265 11.09 -4.96 -9.00
C PRO A 265 12.37 -4.42 -8.36
N VAL A 266 13.43 -5.21 -8.27
CA VAL A 266 14.73 -4.76 -7.71
C VAL A 266 15.36 -3.69 -8.59
N VAL A 267 15.37 -3.91 -9.92
CA VAL A 267 15.89 -2.94 -10.89
C VAL A 267 15.07 -1.65 -10.85
N ILE A 268 13.73 -1.74 -10.91
CA ILE A 268 12.85 -0.57 -10.81
C ILE A 268 13.01 0.13 -9.45
N GLY A 269 13.19 -0.61 -8.36
CA GLY A 269 13.50 -0.03 -7.06
C GLY A 269 14.79 0.79 -7.09
N ALA A 270 15.89 0.19 -7.57
CA ALA A 270 17.19 0.85 -7.65
C ALA A 270 17.17 2.10 -8.54
N VAL A 271 16.54 2.01 -9.72
CA VAL A 271 16.36 3.14 -10.64
C VAL A 271 15.54 4.25 -9.96
N GLY A 272 14.46 3.90 -9.25
CA GLY A 272 13.62 4.86 -8.56
C GLY A 272 14.37 5.61 -7.47
N VAL A 273 15.24 4.91 -6.72
CA VAL A 273 16.08 5.55 -5.70
C VAL A 273 17.14 6.46 -6.34
N ALA A 274 17.73 6.06 -7.47
CA ALA A 274 18.65 6.91 -8.21
C ALA A 274 17.96 8.18 -8.74
N ILE A 275 16.76 8.05 -9.32
CA ILE A 275 15.92 9.18 -9.76
C ILE A 275 15.64 10.10 -8.58
N TYR A 276 15.23 9.56 -7.42
CA TYR A 276 14.98 10.35 -6.23
C TYR A 276 16.24 11.14 -5.79
N ALA A 277 17.41 10.51 -5.81
CA ALA A 277 18.67 11.18 -5.44
C ALA A 277 19.00 12.35 -6.40
N VAL A 278 18.81 12.15 -7.71
CA VAL A 278 19.00 13.20 -8.73
C VAL A 278 17.99 14.34 -8.52
N MET A 279 16.71 14.02 -8.39
CA MET A 279 15.66 15.02 -8.18
C MET A 279 15.87 15.80 -6.89
N LYS A 280 16.26 15.13 -5.79
CA LYS A 280 16.56 15.80 -4.51
C LYS A 280 17.76 16.74 -4.63
N ARG A 281 18.74 16.43 -5.50
CA ARG A 281 19.91 17.28 -5.74
C ARG A 281 19.57 18.53 -6.56
N PHE A 282 18.83 18.38 -7.66
CA PHE A 282 18.58 19.47 -8.61
C PHE A 282 17.27 20.23 -8.34
N PHE A 283 16.25 19.56 -7.80
CA PHE A 283 14.91 20.10 -7.56
C PHE A 283 14.40 19.72 -6.15
N PRO A 284 15.10 20.10 -5.06
CA PRO A 284 14.77 19.66 -3.70
C PRO A 284 13.36 20.06 -3.25
N CYS A 285 12.94 21.30 -3.51
CA CYS A 285 11.61 21.79 -3.13
C CYS A 285 10.49 21.01 -3.84
N PHE A 286 10.65 20.80 -5.15
CA PHE A 286 9.70 20.02 -5.94
C PHE A 286 9.64 18.57 -5.46
N THR A 287 10.79 17.95 -5.20
CA THR A 287 10.90 16.58 -4.68
C THR A 287 10.23 16.43 -3.32
N SER A 288 10.37 17.42 -2.43
CA SER A 288 9.68 17.43 -1.14
C SER A 288 8.17 17.50 -1.33
N TRP A 289 7.71 18.42 -2.19
CA TRP A 289 6.30 18.64 -2.46
C TRP A 289 5.60 17.41 -3.06
N MET A 290 6.18 16.79 -4.09
CA MET A 290 5.63 15.57 -4.74
C MET A 290 5.68 14.32 -3.85
N CYS A 291 6.46 14.35 -2.77
CA CYS A 291 6.53 13.28 -1.77
C CYS A 291 5.78 13.64 -0.47
N GLY A 292 5.09 14.78 -0.42
CA GLY A 292 4.29 15.18 0.74
C GLY A 292 5.09 15.58 1.98
N LYS A 293 6.33 16.06 1.80
CA LYS A 293 7.21 16.56 2.88
C LYS A 293 7.17 18.09 2.95
#